data_AF-A0A0G0IBI4-F1
#
_entry.id   AF-A0A0G0IBI4-F1
#
_cell.length_a   1.000
_cell.length_b   1.000
_cell.length_c   1.000
_cell.angle_alpha   90.00
_cell.angle_beta   90.00
_cell.angle_gamma   90.00
#
_symmetry.space_group_name_H-M   'P 1'
#
loop_
_entity.id
_entity.type
_entity.pdbx_description
1 polymer ?
#
loop_
_entity_poly.entity_id
_entity_poly.type
_entity_poly.pdbx_seq_one_letter_code
_entity_poly.pdbx_strand_id
1 'polypeptide(L)'
;MTHQPNQNTPSLSEQIKKIPPLPGVYFFKDTQGHILYIGKAKNLKNRTTSYLQNQFHDAKVHAIFEHATTIDYHITNSELEAMLLEAQLIQSNQPQFNVIFKSGQPFVYLVFTNGTIPELQLVRNRSKKGTYIGPFLEKNTARTVYNFLIKTFSLKLCKKKIENGCLDYHLGICAGICRKDFDVNAYKQRLTLAHKAVTQGHKEFLESLMNEIQKASKEEHFEQARELNEYYQACQKAFLYLDIKPRGAGARIGHDIWLIDHNNQAVHLFIEQQNVVSKKQSFYYLFTDPTTYADHIYEYITSYYRTVRPALRILINQPFEAPATKLLEDFLQKWHNLENPVTIITPTSGHEAALIRYATVSLEHYQRRQATLGQSLKKLLALSTIPHTIDCFDISHKQGYAMVGACVRFTNGHPDKPFFRHFHIKTVQQNNDYASLIEVIKRRYKQSHDLPDLILIDGGKGQLSSVTPHVPAHVAVASLAKREETLFSQHFPEGKKLDIQSFAGQTLIALRDYTHHFAISFHRKTEQKEHSFPKT
;
A
#
# COMPACT_ATOMS: atom_id res chain seq x y z
N MET A 1 36.53 -2.20 -29.62
CA MET A 1 37.20 -1.77 -28.38
C MET A 1 36.18 -1.86 -27.26
N THR A 2 36.39 -2.83 -26.39
CA THR A 2 35.58 -3.14 -25.21
C THR A 2 35.57 -1.98 -24.23
N HIS A 3 34.40 -1.39 -23.95
CA HIS A 3 34.23 -0.48 -22.82
C HIS A 3 34.44 -1.27 -21.53
N GLN A 4 35.60 -1.10 -20.91
CA GLN A 4 35.82 -1.48 -19.51
C GLN A 4 34.94 -0.58 -18.62
N PRO A 5 34.16 -1.13 -17.68
CA PRO A 5 33.49 -0.32 -16.68
C PRO A 5 34.54 0.29 -15.74
N ASN A 6 34.43 1.60 -15.56
CA ASN A 6 35.33 2.43 -14.78
C ASN A 6 35.41 1.93 -13.31
N GLN A 7 36.55 1.40 -12.89
CA GLN A 7 36.79 0.75 -11.59
C GLN A 7 37.15 1.75 -10.47
N ASN A 8 36.25 2.67 -10.08
CA ASN A 8 36.52 3.49 -8.89
C ASN A 8 35.30 4.05 -8.15
N THR A 9 34.09 3.54 -8.39
CA THR A 9 32.94 3.91 -7.56
C THR A 9 32.97 3.08 -6.27
N PRO A 10 33.06 3.71 -5.08
CA PRO A 10 33.05 2.98 -3.82
C PRO A 10 31.75 2.19 -3.70
N SER A 11 31.85 0.95 -3.24
CA SER A 11 30.70 0.08 -3.01
C SER A 11 29.72 0.74 -2.01
N LEU A 12 28.43 0.41 -2.11
CA LEU A 12 27.41 0.95 -1.22
C LEU A 12 27.76 0.73 0.27
N SER A 13 28.39 -0.42 0.58
CA SER A 13 28.88 -0.73 1.93
C SER A 13 30.02 0.19 2.40
N GLU A 14 30.92 0.61 1.50
CA GLU A 14 31.98 1.57 1.83
C GLU A 14 31.45 2.99 2.00
N GLN A 15 30.43 3.37 1.21
CA GLN A 15 29.75 4.66 1.36
C GLN A 15 29.06 4.75 2.74
N ILE A 16 28.36 3.69 3.17
CA ILE A 16 27.70 3.62 4.48
C ILE A 16 28.70 3.83 5.64
N LYS A 17 29.90 3.25 5.54
CA LYS A 17 30.92 3.39 6.59
C LYS A 17 31.41 4.83 6.82
N LYS A 18 31.26 5.70 5.81
CA LYS A 18 31.69 7.12 5.86
C LYS A 18 30.63 8.04 6.48
N ILE A 19 29.42 7.53 6.75
CA ILE A 19 28.31 8.32 7.27
C ILE A 19 28.57 8.69 8.76
N PRO A 20 28.37 9.96 9.16
CA PRO A 20 28.67 10.43 10.50
C PRO A 20 27.65 9.93 11.55
N PRO A 21 28.03 9.83 12.83
CA PRO A 21 27.15 9.42 13.93
C PRO A 21 26.26 10.57 14.43
N LEU A 22 25.67 11.35 13.52
CA LEU A 22 24.81 12.51 13.81
C LEU A 22 23.35 12.22 13.42
N PRO A 23 22.36 12.94 13.98
CA PRO A 23 20.98 12.84 13.52
C PRO A 23 20.83 13.40 12.11
N GLY A 24 19.86 12.87 11.37
CA GLY A 24 19.58 13.35 10.03
C GLY A 24 18.71 12.43 9.19
N VAL A 25 18.66 12.75 7.89
CA VAL A 25 17.91 12.03 6.86
C VAL A 25 18.88 11.41 5.86
N TYR A 26 18.65 10.17 5.42
CA TYR A 26 19.45 9.47 4.42
C TYR A 26 18.60 9.03 3.23
N PHE A 27 19.25 8.86 2.08
CA PHE A 27 18.65 8.58 0.79
C PHE A 27 19.34 7.41 0.13
N PHE A 28 18.62 6.38 -0.27
CA PHE A 28 19.14 5.39 -1.22
C PHE A 28 18.73 5.79 -2.63
N LYS A 29 19.67 5.76 -3.57
CA LYS A 29 19.47 6.16 -4.96
C LYS A 29 19.92 5.07 -5.94
N ASP A 30 19.25 5.00 -7.10
CA ASP A 30 19.64 4.11 -8.19
C ASP A 30 20.84 4.66 -9.00
N THR A 31 21.24 3.91 -10.03
CA THR A 31 22.33 4.29 -10.95
C THR A 31 22.08 5.61 -11.70
N GLN A 32 20.82 6.02 -11.83
CA GLN A 32 20.38 7.23 -12.53
C GLN A 32 20.19 8.42 -11.56
N GLY A 33 20.42 8.21 -10.25
CA GLY A 33 20.26 9.21 -9.21
C GLY A 33 18.83 9.36 -8.68
N HIS A 34 17.88 8.51 -9.09
CA HIS A 34 16.50 8.56 -8.58
C HIS A 34 16.45 8.09 -7.13
N ILE A 35 15.70 8.81 -6.30
CA ILE A 35 15.53 8.47 -4.89
C ILE A 35 14.59 7.27 -4.75
N LEU A 36 15.16 6.16 -4.29
CA LEU A 36 14.46 4.90 -4.06
C LEU A 36 13.84 4.83 -2.67
N TYR A 37 14.56 5.33 -1.66
CA TYR A 37 14.14 5.34 -0.26
C TYR A 37 14.71 6.55 0.48
N ILE A 38 13.92 7.10 1.40
CA ILE A 38 14.29 8.16 2.33
C ILE A 38 14.02 7.64 3.75
N GLY A 39 14.97 7.80 4.66
CA GLY A 39 14.75 7.46 6.07
C GLY A 39 15.34 8.49 7.02
N LYS A 40 14.81 8.53 8.24
CA LYS A 40 15.33 9.33 9.35
C LYS A 40 16.17 8.49 10.30
N ALA A 41 17.09 9.13 11.02
CA ALA A 41 17.84 8.51 12.09
C ALA A 41 18.20 9.51 13.19
N LYS A 42 18.12 9.09 14.45
CA LYS A 42 18.79 9.76 15.57
C LYS A 42 20.32 9.69 15.45
N ASN A 43 20.82 8.61 14.86
CA ASN A 43 22.24 8.41 14.55
C ASN A 43 22.34 7.76 13.17
N LEU A 44 22.75 8.53 12.18
CA LEU A 44 22.85 8.11 10.79
C LEU A 44 23.80 6.92 10.62
N LYS A 45 24.97 6.93 11.26
CA LYS A 45 25.94 5.83 11.21
C LYS A 45 25.35 4.51 11.70
N ASN A 46 24.75 4.49 12.89
CA ASN A 46 24.17 3.27 13.47
C ASN A 46 23.00 2.77 12.61
N ARG A 47 22.12 3.68 12.19
CA ARG A 47 20.95 3.34 11.39
C ARG A 47 21.34 2.76 10.03
N THR A 48 22.26 3.41 9.31
CA THR A 48 22.71 2.95 7.98
C THR A 48 23.53 1.66 8.07
N THR A 49 24.33 1.48 9.13
CA THR A 49 25.04 0.23 9.40
C THR A 49 24.09 -0.93 9.70
N SER A 50 22.96 -0.67 10.37
CA SER A 50 21.93 -1.69 10.62
C SER A 50 21.37 -2.27 9.31
N TYR A 51 21.31 -1.49 8.22
CA TYR A 51 20.91 -2.02 6.91
C TYR A 51 21.91 -3.07 6.39
N LEU A 52 23.22 -2.90 6.63
CA LEU A 52 24.23 -3.90 6.24
C LEU A 52 24.04 -5.23 6.97
N GLN A 53 23.63 -5.17 8.24
CA GLN A 53 23.38 -6.36 9.05
C GLN A 53 22.05 -7.03 8.66
N ASN A 54 21.03 -6.22 8.34
CA ASN A 54 19.68 -6.69 8.03
C ASN A 54 19.41 -6.92 6.53
N GLN A 55 20.39 -6.71 5.65
CA GLN A 55 20.23 -6.86 4.19
C GLN A 55 19.78 -8.24 3.72
N PHE A 56 19.95 -9.25 4.58
CA PHE A 56 19.55 -10.63 4.31
C PHE A 56 18.32 -11.08 5.12
N HIS A 57 17.85 -10.25 6.05
CA HIS A 57 16.75 -10.58 6.97
C HIS A 57 15.48 -9.79 6.67
N ASP A 58 15.60 -8.55 6.18
CA ASP A 58 14.47 -7.70 5.83
C ASP A 58 14.30 -7.59 4.29
N ALA A 59 13.14 -7.99 3.78
CA ALA A 59 12.84 -7.98 2.34
C ALA A 59 12.84 -6.56 1.73
N LYS A 60 12.43 -5.55 2.50
CA LYS A 60 12.49 -4.15 2.07
C LYS A 60 13.93 -3.70 1.94
N VAL A 61 14.75 -4.00 2.96
CA VAL A 61 16.18 -3.67 2.94
C VAL A 61 16.87 -4.34 1.77
N HIS A 62 16.59 -5.63 1.55
CA HIS A 62 17.15 -6.37 0.43
C HIS A 62 16.81 -5.73 -0.92
N ALA A 63 15.54 -5.41 -1.16
CA ALA A 63 15.10 -4.76 -2.40
C ALA A 63 15.75 -3.39 -2.61
N ILE A 64 15.91 -2.60 -1.52
CA ILE A 64 16.65 -1.34 -1.57
C ILE A 64 18.10 -1.59 -1.98
N PHE A 65 18.78 -2.56 -1.37
CA PHE A 65 20.19 -2.87 -1.65
C PHE A 65 20.43 -3.46 -3.05
N GLU A 66 19.46 -4.19 -3.59
CA GLU A 66 19.52 -4.74 -4.95
C GLU A 66 19.48 -3.62 -6.01
N HIS A 67 18.73 -2.54 -5.74
CA HIS A 67 18.51 -1.46 -6.71
C HIS A 67 19.35 -0.20 -6.45
N ALA A 68 19.80 0.01 -5.21
CA ALA A 68 20.54 1.20 -4.82
C ALA A 68 22.03 1.05 -5.13
N THR A 69 22.61 2.09 -5.73
CA THR A 69 24.04 2.19 -5.98
C THR A 69 24.71 3.28 -5.16
N THR A 70 23.93 4.23 -4.66
CA THR A 70 24.43 5.40 -3.93
C THR A 70 23.61 5.64 -2.66
N ILE A 71 24.29 6.05 -1.58
CA ILE A 71 23.65 6.56 -0.37
C ILE A 71 24.10 7.99 -0.09
N ASP A 72 23.13 8.89 0.08
CA ASP A 72 23.35 10.28 0.48
C ASP A 72 22.72 10.56 1.85
N TYR A 73 23.08 11.70 2.47
CA TYR A 73 22.47 12.13 3.73
C TYR A 73 22.48 13.66 3.90
N HIS A 74 21.56 14.13 4.75
CA HIS A 74 21.53 15.49 5.31
C HIS A 74 21.56 15.40 6.83
N ILE A 75 22.51 16.09 7.45
CA ILE A 75 22.61 16.19 8.91
C ILE A 75 21.58 17.21 9.40
N THR A 76 20.97 16.94 10.56
CA THR A 76 20.11 17.88 11.27
C THR A 76 20.65 18.12 12.68
N ASN A 77 20.14 19.13 13.38
CA ASN A 77 20.57 19.44 14.75
C ASN A 77 19.84 18.57 15.79
N SER A 78 18.71 17.97 15.42
CA SER A 78 17.92 17.11 16.30
C SER A 78 17.18 16.01 15.55
N GLU A 79 16.70 15.02 16.30
CA GLU A 79 15.83 13.95 15.79
C GLU A 79 14.48 14.50 15.31
N LEU A 80 13.95 15.51 15.99
CA LEU A 80 12.71 16.19 15.57
C LEU A 80 12.87 16.91 14.23
N GLU A 81 14.00 17.59 14.01
CA GLU A 81 14.32 18.18 12.70
C GLU A 81 14.48 17.10 11.63
N ALA A 82 15.11 15.97 11.95
CA ALA A 82 15.20 14.83 11.02
C ALA A 82 13.81 14.29 10.66
N MET A 83 12.89 14.21 11.62
CA MET A 83 11.49 13.79 11.38
C MET A 83 10.74 14.76 10.47
N LEU A 84 10.85 16.07 10.72
CA LEU A 84 10.19 17.10 9.91
C LEU A 84 10.74 17.13 8.49
N LEU A 85 12.06 17.09 8.34
CA LEU A 85 12.74 17.09 7.04
C LEU A 85 12.41 15.83 6.24
N GLU A 86 12.42 14.65 6.88
CA GLU A 86 12.05 13.39 6.22
C GLU A 86 10.59 13.39 5.75
N ALA A 87 9.67 13.90 6.57
CA ALA A 87 8.27 14.00 6.18
C ALA A 87 8.08 14.92 4.96
N GLN A 88 8.74 16.07 4.94
CA GLN A 88 8.75 17.01 3.81
C GLN A 88 9.32 16.37 2.54
N LEU A 89 10.47 15.69 2.66
CA LEU A 89 11.15 15.08 1.51
C LEU A 89 10.40 13.88 0.94
N ILE A 90 9.75 13.07 1.79
CA ILE A 90 8.87 12.00 1.31
C ILE A 90 7.65 12.61 0.61
N GLN A 91 7.09 13.69 1.15
CA GLN A 91 5.93 14.35 0.54
C GLN A 91 6.26 14.86 -0.87
N SER A 92 7.44 15.49 -1.06
CA SER A 92 7.86 16.04 -2.34
C SER A 92 8.39 15.01 -3.34
N ASN A 93 9.07 13.96 -2.89
CA ASN A 93 9.75 13.00 -3.79
C ASN A 93 9.00 11.68 -4.00
N GLN A 94 8.07 11.32 -3.10
CA GLN A 94 7.30 10.06 -3.14
C GLN A 94 8.13 8.81 -3.52
N PRO A 95 9.22 8.48 -2.78
CA PRO A 95 10.15 7.43 -3.18
C PRO A 95 9.52 6.05 -3.17
N GLN A 96 9.81 5.24 -4.19
CA GLN A 96 9.21 3.93 -4.43
C GLN A 96 9.11 3.05 -3.18
N PHE A 97 10.20 2.87 -2.41
CA PHE A 97 10.21 1.98 -1.25
C PHE A 97 9.66 2.62 0.04
N ASN A 98 9.44 3.95 0.09
CA ASN A 98 8.67 4.57 1.18
C ASN A 98 7.17 4.36 1.01
N VAL A 99 6.71 4.21 -0.23
CA VAL A 99 5.29 4.03 -0.52
C VAL A 99 4.90 2.54 -0.51
N ILE A 100 5.73 1.64 -1.04
CA ILE A 100 5.43 0.19 -1.19
C ILE A 100 5.01 -0.51 0.11
N PHE A 101 5.40 -0.01 1.29
CA PHE A 101 5.19 -0.70 2.57
C PHE A 101 4.18 -0.05 3.54
N LYS A 102 3.41 0.97 3.13
CA LYS A 102 2.34 1.53 3.99
C LYS A 102 0.99 0.83 3.84
N SER A 103 0.78 0.12 2.73
CA SER A 103 -0.30 -0.83 2.52
C SER A 103 -0.02 -1.47 1.17
N GLY A 104 0.01 -2.80 1.07
CA GLY A 104 0.21 -3.54 -0.19
C GLY A 104 -0.90 -3.35 -1.24
N GLN A 105 -1.52 -2.16 -1.33
CA GLN A 105 -2.38 -1.80 -2.45
C GLN A 105 -1.52 -1.24 -3.59
N PRO A 106 -1.69 -1.73 -4.83
CA PRO A 106 -1.02 -1.12 -5.97
C PRO A 106 -1.50 0.33 -6.12
N PHE A 107 -0.55 1.28 -6.17
CA PHE A 107 -0.84 2.70 -6.35
C PHE A 107 -1.76 2.92 -7.53
N VAL A 108 -2.72 3.81 -7.34
CA VAL A 108 -3.52 4.31 -8.45
C VAL A 108 -2.87 5.58 -8.95
N TYR A 109 -2.65 5.67 -10.25
CA TYR A 109 -2.15 6.85 -10.94
C TYR A 109 -3.21 7.35 -11.90
N LEU A 110 -3.22 8.66 -12.12
CA LEU A 110 -3.78 9.22 -13.35
C LEU A 110 -2.66 9.25 -14.39
N VAL A 111 -2.95 8.83 -15.61
CA VAL A 111 -2.02 8.97 -16.73
C VAL A 111 -2.69 9.77 -17.84
N PHE A 112 -2.00 10.79 -18.31
CA PHE A 112 -2.29 11.50 -19.55
C PHE A 112 -1.45 10.82 -20.64
N THR A 113 -2.07 9.96 -21.44
CA THR A 113 -1.35 9.12 -22.40
C THR A 113 -0.80 9.92 -23.56
N ASN A 114 0.30 9.47 -24.15
CA ASN A 114 0.80 10.00 -25.43
C ASN A 114 0.07 9.30 -26.59
N GLY A 115 -0.20 10.02 -27.68
CA GLY A 115 -0.81 9.44 -28.87
C GLY A 115 -1.46 10.47 -29.79
N THR A 116 -2.06 10.00 -30.89
CA THR A 116 -2.83 10.84 -31.81
C THR A 116 -4.04 11.47 -31.13
N ILE A 117 -4.73 10.68 -30.31
CA ILE A 117 -5.81 11.09 -29.41
C ILE A 117 -5.39 10.69 -27.98
N PRO A 118 -4.73 11.58 -27.22
CA PRO A 118 -4.29 11.31 -25.85
C PRO A 118 -5.48 11.17 -24.90
N GLU A 119 -5.40 10.36 -23.84
CA GLU A 119 -6.50 10.11 -22.89
C GLU A 119 -6.06 10.31 -21.45
N LEU A 120 -6.99 10.76 -20.60
CA LEU A 120 -6.85 10.67 -19.15
C LEU A 120 -7.38 9.32 -18.66
N GLN A 121 -6.53 8.52 -18.01
CA GLN A 121 -6.87 7.18 -17.53
C GLN A 121 -6.43 6.94 -16.08
N LEU A 122 -7.18 6.12 -15.36
CA LEU A 122 -6.78 5.58 -14.06
C LEU A 122 -6.05 4.24 -14.28
N VAL A 123 -4.78 4.16 -13.86
CA VAL A 123 -3.95 2.95 -14.01
C VAL A 123 -3.33 2.55 -12.68
N ARG A 124 -3.04 1.26 -12.53
CA ARG A 124 -2.41 0.68 -11.33
C ARG A 124 -0.90 0.42 -11.48
N ASN A 125 -0.38 0.62 -12.70
CA ASN A 125 1.01 0.43 -13.05
C ASN A 125 1.44 1.50 -14.08
N ARG A 126 2.73 1.80 -14.14
CA ARG A 126 3.30 2.79 -15.08
C ARG A 126 3.67 2.16 -16.43
N SER A 127 2.77 1.36 -17.00
CA SER A 127 3.03 0.59 -18.23
C SER A 127 2.81 1.37 -19.53
N LYS A 128 2.03 2.46 -19.49
CA LYS A 128 1.69 3.27 -20.66
C LYS A 128 2.64 4.45 -20.83
N LYS A 129 2.90 4.85 -22.09
CA LYS A 129 3.63 6.09 -22.39
C LYS A 129 2.71 7.28 -22.14
N GLY A 130 3.17 8.24 -21.34
CA GLY A 130 2.38 9.40 -20.92
C GLY A 130 2.91 10.06 -19.67
N THR A 131 2.28 11.16 -19.26
CA THR A 131 2.58 11.87 -18.01
C THR A 131 1.71 11.35 -16.89
N TYR A 132 2.32 11.01 -15.76
CA TYR A 132 1.64 10.40 -14.61
C TYR A 132 1.45 11.40 -13.49
N ILE A 133 0.26 11.42 -12.89
CA ILE A 133 -0.09 12.18 -11.68
C ILE A 133 -0.44 11.19 -10.57
N GLY A 134 0.12 11.40 -9.39
CA GLY A 134 0.09 10.46 -8.27
C GLY A 134 1.50 10.11 -7.78
N PRO A 135 1.68 9.07 -6.95
CA PRO A 135 0.70 8.03 -6.60
C PRO A 135 -0.42 8.52 -5.68
N PHE A 136 -1.64 8.08 -5.94
CA PHE A 136 -2.75 8.22 -4.99
C PHE A 136 -2.75 7.03 -4.03
N LEU A 137 -2.73 7.32 -2.73
CA LEU A 137 -2.77 6.31 -1.65
C LEU A 137 -4.10 5.54 -1.63
N GLU A 138 -5.21 6.25 -1.85
CA GLU A 138 -6.55 5.67 -1.91
C GLU A 138 -7.13 5.73 -3.33
N LYS A 139 -7.65 4.60 -3.80
CA LYS A 139 -8.37 4.50 -5.08
C LYS A 139 -9.54 5.49 -5.15
N ASN A 140 -10.23 5.73 -4.05
CA ASN A 140 -11.39 6.62 -4.01
C ASN A 140 -10.97 8.07 -4.25
N THR A 141 -9.88 8.53 -3.63
CA THR A 141 -9.31 9.86 -3.88
C THR A 141 -8.89 10.03 -5.33
N ALA A 142 -8.16 9.05 -5.89
CA ALA A 142 -7.79 9.05 -7.31
C ALA A 142 -9.02 9.15 -8.22
N ARG A 143 -10.09 8.41 -7.87
CA ARG A 143 -11.33 8.38 -8.63
C ARG A 143 -12.13 9.67 -8.49
N THR A 144 -12.11 10.32 -7.34
CA THR A 144 -12.72 11.64 -7.14
C THR A 144 -12.03 12.67 -8.03
N VAL A 145 -10.69 12.73 -8.03
CA VAL A 145 -9.93 13.65 -8.90
C VAL A 145 -10.16 13.32 -10.37
N TYR A 146 -10.10 12.04 -10.75
CA TYR A 146 -10.42 11.59 -12.12
C TYR A 146 -11.81 12.06 -12.55
N ASN A 147 -12.83 11.78 -11.75
CA ASN A 147 -14.20 12.12 -12.08
C ASN A 147 -14.42 13.64 -12.17
N PHE A 148 -13.76 14.41 -11.29
CA PHE A 148 -13.76 15.86 -11.36
C PHE A 148 -13.19 16.33 -12.71
N LEU A 149 -11.97 15.91 -13.07
CA LEU A 149 -11.34 16.32 -14.32
C LEU A 149 -12.14 15.88 -15.55
N ILE A 150 -12.63 14.63 -15.57
CA ILE A 150 -13.42 14.10 -16.68
C ILE A 150 -14.69 14.92 -16.90
N LYS A 151 -15.40 15.28 -15.83
CA LYS A 151 -16.65 16.03 -15.91
C LYS A 151 -16.40 17.51 -16.21
N THR A 152 -15.50 18.15 -15.47
CA THR A 152 -15.20 19.58 -15.62
C THR A 152 -14.72 19.88 -17.02
N PHE A 153 -13.83 19.08 -17.60
CA PHE A 153 -13.23 19.36 -18.91
C PHE A 153 -13.81 18.51 -20.06
N SER A 154 -14.95 17.82 -19.85
CA SER A 154 -15.61 16.98 -20.86
C SER A 154 -14.68 15.96 -21.55
N LEU A 155 -13.88 15.20 -20.78
CA LEU A 155 -12.76 14.42 -21.34
C LEU A 155 -13.08 12.96 -21.68
N LYS A 156 -14.28 12.46 -21.38
CA LYS A 156 -14.61 11.05 -21.61
C LYS A 156 -14.63 10.74 -23.10
N LEU A 157 -13.92 9.69 -23.54
CA LEU A 157 -14.01 9.17 -24.90
C LEU A 157 -14.88 7.91 -24.90
N CYS A 158 -16.01 7.94 -25.59
CA CYS A 158 -16.85 6.77 -25.74
C CYS A 158 -16.38 5.90 -26.92
N LYS A 159 -16.74 4.61 -26.91
CA LYS A 159 -16.27 3.63 -27.92
C LYS A 159 -17.26 3.37 -29.05
N LYS A 160 -18.40 4.06 -29.07
CA LYS A 160 -19.49 3.83 -30.04
C LYS A 160 -19.54 4.98 -31.05
N LYS A 161 -19.95 4.71 -32.28
CA LYS A 161 -20.32 5.76 -33.25
C LYS A 161 -21.80 6.05 -33.10
N ILE A 162 -22.15 7.30 -32.78
CA ILE A 162 -23.52 7.75 -32.57
C ILE A 162 -23.62 9.13 -33.20
N GLU A 163 -24.42 9.24 -34.26
CA GLU A 163 -24.42 10.39 -35.17
C GLU A 163 -24.65 11.72 -34.44
N ASN A 164 -25.61 11.75 -33.50
CA ASN A 164 -25.98 12.96 -32.75
C ASN A 164 -25.28 13.08 -31.39
N GLY A 165 -24.38 12.15 -31.05
CA GLY A 165 -23.72 12.09 -29.76
C GLY A 165 -24.37 11.10 -28.78
N CYS A 166 -23.59 10.67 -27.79
CA CYS A 166 -24.06 9.78 -26.72
C CYS A 166 -24.71 10.57 -25.58
N LEU A 167 -25.40 9.88 -24.66
CA LEU A 167 -25.98 10.53 -23.47
C LEU A 167 -24.94 11.33 -22.68
N ASP A 168 -23.74 10.77 -22.47
CA ASP A 168 -22.65 11.47 -21.78
C ASP A 168 -22.19 12.75 -22.50
N TYR A 169 -22.35 12.83 -23.82
CA TYR A 169 -22.02 14.03 -24.58
C TYR A 169 -23.04 15.14 -24.27
N HIS A 170 -24.33 14.82 -24.30
CA HIS A 170 -25.39 15.78 -23.96
C HIS A 170 -25.37 16.19 -22.48
N LEU A 171 -24.78 15.37 -21.61
CA LEU A 171 -24.53 15.69 -20.21
C LEU A 171 -23.22 16.48 -19.96
N GLY A 172 -22.45 16.80 -21.00
CA GLY A 172 -21.18 17.53 -20.87
C GLY A 172 -20.05 16.73 -20.22
N ILE A 173 -20.04 15.40 -20.40
CA ILE A 173 -19.02 14.51 -19.84
C ILE A 173 -18.13 13.95 -20.96
N CYS A 174 -18.73 13.61 -22.11
CA CYS A 174 -18.03 13.05 -23.26
C CYS A 174 -17.57 14.13 -24.24
N ALA A 175 -16.34 13.99 -24.73
CA ALA A 175 -15.76 14.90 -25.72
C ALA A 175 -16.40 14.80 -27.12
N GLY A 176 -17.24 13.79 -27.36
CA GLY A 176 -17.98 13.65 -28.61
C GLY A 176 -17.28 12.84 -29.71
N ILE A 177 -16.27 12.02 -29.39
CA ILE A 177 -15.57 11.17 -30.39
C ILE A 177 -16.49 10.22 -31.19
N CYS A 178 -17.71 9.99 -30.71
CA CYS A 178 -18.76 9.25 -31.41
C CYS A 178 -19.36 9.99 -32.61
N ARG A 179 -19.23 11.32 -32.66
CA ARG A 179 -19.82 12.20 -33.66
C ARG A 179 -18.88 12.41 -34.84
N LYS A 180 -19.44 12.83 -35.97
CA LYS A 180 -18.68 13.11 -37.21
C LYS A 180 -17.86 14.40 -37.11
N ASP A 181 -18.30 15.35 -36.30
CA ASP A 181 -17.71 16.67 -36.10
C ASP A 181 -16.81 16.76 -34.86
N PHE A 182 -16.22 15.63 -34.43
CA PHE A 182 -15.31 15.62 -33.29
C PHE A 182 -14.03 16.43 -33.59
N ASP A 183 -13.85 17.53 -32.87
CA ASP A 183 -12.62 18.35 -32.94
C ASP A 183 -11.54 17.83 -31.97
N VAL A 184 -10.51 17.21 -32.56
CA VAL A 184 -9.35 16.67 -31.85
C VAL A 184 -8.53 17.78 -31.17
N ASN A 185 -8.44 18.97 -31.76
CA ASN A 185 -7.61 20.06 -31.24
C ASN A 185 -8.29 20.71 -30.03
N ALA A 186 -9.59 20.99 -30.12
CA ALA A 186 -10.37 21.47 -28.97
C ALA A 186 -10.32 20.48 -27.79
N TYR A 187 -10.42 19.17 -28.09
CA TYR A 187 -10.23 18.13 -27.07
C TYR A 187 -8.83 18.18 -26.42
N LYS A 188 -7.76 18.29 -27.22
CA LYS A 188 -6.38 18.38 -26.70
C LYS A 188 -6.14 19.62 -25.85
N GLN A 189 -6.77 20.76 -26.18
CA GLN A 189 -6.70 21.98 -25.36
C GLN A 189 -7.33 21.75 -23.98
N ARG A 190 -8.54 21.18 -23.93
CA ARG A 190 -9.20 20.81 -22.65
C ARG A 190 -8.38 19.81 -21.83
N LEU A 191 -7.78 18.81 -22.49
CA LEU A 191 -6.90 17.86 -21.82
C LEU A 191 -5.64 18.53 -21.26
N THR A 192 -5.10 19.53 -21.96
CA THR A 192 -3.95 20.32 -21.51
C THR A 192 -4.31 21.17 -20.29
N LEU A 193 -5.49 21.81 -20.28
CA LEU A 193 -6.00 22.54 -19.12
C LEU A 193 -6.19 21.61 -17.91
N ALA A 194 -6.77 20.43 -18.12
CA ALA A 194 -6.93 19.42 -17.07
C ALA A 194 -5.59 18.92 -16.52
N HIS A 195 -4.57 18.78 -17.37
CA HIS A 195 -3.21 18.46 -16.95
C HIS A 195 -2.62 19.59 -16.10
N LYS A 196 -2.67 20.84 -16.59
CA LYS A 196 -2.19 22.02 -15.85
C LYS A 196 -2.88 22.15 -14.49
N ALA A 197 -4.18 21.89 -14.41
CA ALA A 197 -4.97 21.95 -13.17
C ALA A 197 -4.45 21.04 -12.04
N VAL A 198 -3.72 19.98 -12.38
CA VAL A 198 -3.14 19.04 -11.39
C VAL A 198 -1.62 19.07 -11.32
N THR A 199 -0.94 19.80 -12.20
CA THR A 199 0.54 19.91 -12.19
C THR A 199 1.05 21.29 -11.78
N GLN A 200 0.29 22.35 -12.04
CA GLN A 200 0.65 23.71 -11.66
C GLN A 200 0.13 24.04 -10.26
N GLY A 201 0.71 25.06 -9.61
CA GLY A 201 0.16 25.54 -8.33
C GLY A 201 -1.29 26.04 -8.52
N HIS A 202 -2.19 25.75 -7.57
CA HIS A 202 -3.61 26.10 -7.69
C HIS A 202 -3.85 27.59 -8.02
N LYS A 203 -3.13 28.48 -7.33
CA LYS A 203 -3.20 29.93 -7.54
C LYS A 203 -2.70 30.34 -8.93
N GLU A 204 -1.54 29.80 -9.33
CA GLU A 204 -0.92 30.04 -10.64
C GLU A 204 -1.83 29.59 -11.78
N PHE A 205 -2.46 28.41 -11.66
CA PHE A 205 -3.40 27.91 -12.65
C PHE A 205 -4.63 28.81 -12.79
N LEU A 206 -5.23 29.23 -11.67
CA LEU A 206 -6.39 30.12 -11.67
C LEU A 206 -6.07 31.49 -12.27
N GLU A 207 -4.88 32.04 -11.97
CA GLU A 207 -4.39 33.28 -12.58
C GLU A 207 -4.20 33.12 -14.10
N SER A 208 -3.66 31.98 -14.55
CA SER A 208 -3.50 31.69 -15.98
C SER A 208 -4.84 31.61 -16.72
N LEU A 209 -5.85 30.95 -16.14
CA LEU A 209 -7.20 30.87 -16.68
C LEU A 209 -7.86 32.25 -16.75
N MET A 210 -7.70 33.07 -15.71
CA MET A 210 -8.26 34.43 -15.69
C MET A 210 -7.67 35.29 -16.80
N ASN A 211 -6.36 35.18 -17.05
CA ASN A 211 -5.71 35.88 -18.16
C ASN A 211 -6.23 35.41 -19.53
N GLU A 212 -6.47 34.10 -19.72
CA GLU A 212 -7.07 33.57 -20.95
C GLU A 212 -8.52 34.06 -21.13
N ILE A 213 -9.33 34.13 -20.06
CA ILE A 213 -10.70 34.68 -20.08
C ILE A 213 -10.68 36.16 -20.51
N GLN A 214 -9.79 36.96 -19.92
CA GLN A 214 -9.66 38.39 -20.26
C GLN A 214 -9.21 38.58 -21.70
N LYS A 215 -8.28 37.75 -22.20
CA LYS A 215 -7.83 37.79 -23.58
C LYS A 215 -8.98 37.45 -24.54
N ALA A 216 -9.69 36.34 -24.31
CA ALA A 216 -10.83 35.94 -25.13
C ALA A 216 -11.94 37.02 -25.14
N SER A 217 -12.18 37.67 -24.00
CA SER A 217 -13.15 38.76 -23.90
C SER A 217 -12.72 40.02 -24.69
N LYS A 218 -11.42 40.36 -24.69
CA LYS A 218 -10.87 41.48 -25.48
C LYS A 218 -10.90 41.20 -26.98
N GLU A 219 -10.74 39.94 -27.37
CA GLU A 219 -10.82 39.48 -28.76
C GLU A 219 -12.27 39.17 -29.20
N GLU A 220 -13.27 39.50 -28.36
CA GLU A 220 -14.72 39.28 -28.61
C GLU A 220 -15.13 37.79 -28.81
N HIS A 221 -14.30 36.85 -28.35
CA HIS A 221 -14.58 35.41 -28.33
C HIS A 221 -15.39 35.00 -27.10
N PHE A 222 -16.65 35.46 -27.02
CA PHE A 222 -17.50 35.32 -25.83
C PHE A 222 -17.83 33.86 -25.46
N GLU A 223 -18.00 32.96 -26.42
CA GLU A 223 -18.28 31.55 -26.14
C GLU A 223 -17.10 30.86 -25.45
N GLN A 224 -15.89 31.12 -25.95
CA GLN A 224 -14.65 30.62 -25.36
C GLN A 224 -14.42 31.23 -23.97
N ALA A 225 -14.66 32.54 -23.81
CA ALA A 225 -14.56 33.20 -22.51
C ALA A 225 -15.52 32.61 -21.48
N ARG A 226 -16.75 32.27 -21.89
CA ARG A 226 -17.74 31.60 -21.04
C ARG A 226 -17.27 30.20 -20.63
N GLU A 227 -16.80 29.39 -21.57
CA GLU A 227 -16.31 28.02 -21.29
C GLU A 227 -15.11 28.04 -20.33
N LEU A 228 -14.13 28.92 -20.57
CA LEU A 228 -12.99 29.10 -19.67
C LEU A 228 -13.41 29.57 -18.27
N ASN A 229 -14.41 30.45 -18.19
CA ASN A 229 -14.95 30.90 -16.91
C ASN A 229 -15.68 29.77 -16.16
N GLU A 230 -16.38 28.86 -16.84
CA GLU A 230 -16.96 27.67 -16.20
C GLU A 230 -15.87 26.77 -15.61
N TYR A 231 -14.76 26.55 -16.33
CA TYR A 231 -13.60 25.84 -15.80
C TYR A 231 -12.99 26.56 -14.60
N TYR A 232 -12.81 27.87 -14.69
CA TYR A 232 -12.32 28.70 -13.58
C TYR A 232 -13.18 28.54 -12.34
N GLN A 233 -14.50 28.67 -12.44
CA GLN A 233 -15.42 28.55 -11.30
C GLN A 233 -15.40 27.14 -10.69
N ALA A 234 -15.40 26.10 -11.54
CA ALA A 234 -15.34 24.72 -11.08
C ALA A 234 -14.02 24.41 -10.35
N CYS A 235 -12.88 24.84 -10.92
CA CYS A 235 -11.56 24.69 -10.32
C CYS A 235 -11.40 25.55 -9.08
N GLN A 236 -11.85 26.81 -9.07
CA GLN A 236 -11.79 27.69 -7.91
C GLN A 236 -12.57 27.08 -6.74
N LYS A 237 -13.78 26.57 -6.98
CA LYS A 237 -14.57 25.89 -5.95
C LYS A 237 -13.86 24.64 -5.44
N ALA A 238 -13.37 23.78 -6.33
CA ALA A 238 -12.67 22.56 -5.95
C ALA A 238 -11.37 22.84 -5.19
N PHE A 239 -10.57 23.80 -5.67
CA PHE A 239 -9.33 24.23 -5.04
C PHE A 239 -9.60 24.92 -3.72
N LEU A 240 -10.69 25.68 -3.57
CA LEU A 240 -11.10 26.18 -2.28
C LEU A 240 -11.37 25.02 -1.31
N TYR A 241 -12.04 23.93 -1.72
CA TYR A 241 -12.20 22.74 -0.87
C TYR A 241 -10.89 21.99 -0.57
N LEU A 242 -9.87 22.09 -1.44
CA LEU A 242 -8.55 21.49 -1.23
C LEU A 242 -7.63 22.39 -0.37
N ASP A 243 -7.72 23.70 -0.56
CA ASP A 243 -7.05 24.77 0.19
C ASP A 243 -7.77 25.10 1.51
N ILE A 244 -8.98 24.56 1.69
CA ILE A 244 -9.49 24.20 3.00
C ILE A 244 -8.58 23.05 3.51
N LYS A 245 -7.32 23.38 3.85
CA LYS A 245 -6.88 23.07 5.22
C LYS A 245 -8.06 23.50 6.07
N PRO A 246 -8.67 22.66 6.92
CA PRO A 246 -9.86 23.04 7.68
C PRO A 246 -9.68 24.48 8.16
N ARG A 247 -10.32 25.42 7.46
CA ARG A 247 -10.45 26.82 7.88
C ARG A 247 -11.64 26.81 8.82
N GLY A 248 -11.53 25.93 9.81
CA GLY A 248 -12.20 25.96 11.08
C GLY A 248 -11.04 26.09 12.06
N ALA A 249 -11.03 27.21 12.76
CA ALA A 249 -10.12 27.47 13.86
C ALA A 249 -10.05 26.24 14.79
N GLY A 250 -8.83 25.86 15.16
CA GLY A 250 -8.59 24.77 16.11
C GLY A 250 -8.32 23.40 15.50
N ALA A 251 -7.59 22.59 16.25
CA ALA A 251 -7.49 21.15 15.99
C ALA A 251 -8.86 20.46 16.07
N ARG A 252 -8.95 19.22 15.56
CA ARG A 252 -10.22 18.48 15.56
C ARG A 252 -10.73 18.34 16.99
N ILE A 253 -11.92 18.89 17.26
CA ILE A 253 -12.60 18.76 18.56
C ILE A 253 -12.99 17.29 18.76
N GLY A 254 -12.64 16.73 19.92
CA GLY A 254 -12.83 15.32 20.27
C GLY A 254 -11.52 14.56 20.42
N HIS A 255 -11.58 13.22 20.35
CA HIS A 255 -10.43 12.34 20.54
C HIS A 255 -10.12 11.50 19.30
N ASP A 256 -8.84 11.29 19.02
CA ASP A 256 -8.38 10.12 18.27
C ASP A 256 -8.12 8.99 19.26
N ILE A 257 -8.60 7.79 18.98
CA ILE A 257 -8.46 6.63 19.87
C ILE A 257 -7.83 5.50 19.07
N TRP A 258 -6.57 5.18 19.37
CA TRP A 258 -5.84 4.08 18.77
C TRP A 258 -5.89 2.86 19.69
N LEU A 259 -6.44 1.76 19.18
CA LEU A 259 -6.44 0.47 19.84
C LEU A 259 -5.45 -0.47 19.16
N ILE A 260 -4.45 -0.89 19.90
CA ILE A 260 -3.51 -1.93 19.52
C ILE A 260 -4.12 -3.28 19.93
N ASP A 261 -4.42 -4.11 18.94
CA ASP A 261 -4.95 -5.46 19.09
C ASP A 261 -3.86 -6.47 18.69
N HIS A 262 -3.15 -6.99 19.69
CA HIS A 262 -2.09 -7.99 19.48
C HIS A 262 -2.63 -9.34 19.00
N ASN A 263 -3.88 -9.69 19.37
CA ASN A 263 -4.48 -10.98 19.04
C ASN A 263 -4.76 -11.07 17.53
N ASN A 264 -5.19 -9.96 16.94
CA ASN A 264 -5.47 -9.86 15.51
C ASN A 264 -4.36 -9.17 14.72
N GLN A 265 -3.21 -8.91 15.36
CA GLN A 265 -2.08 -8.16 14.80
C GLN A 265 -2.55 -6.91 14.05
N ALA A 266 -3.32 -6.07 14.73
CA ALA A 266 -3.95 -4.92 14.11
C ALA A 266 -3.87 -3.68 14.99
N VAL A 267 -3.87 -2.51 14.37
CA VAL A 267 -4.13 -1.23 15.02
C VAL A 267 -5.42 -0.65 14.45
N HIS A 268 -6.34 -0.27 15.33
CA HIS A 268 -7.63 0.28 14.97
C HIS A 268 -7.69 1.75 15.37
N LEU A 269 -8.13 2.61 14.45
CA LEU A 269 -8.40 4.01 14.74
C LEU A 269 -9.90 4.22 14.91
N PHE A 270 -10.27 4.74 16.06
CA PHE A 270 -11.60 5.27 16.36
C PHE A 270 -11.51 6.78 16.53
N ILE A 271 -12.61 7.44 16.19
CA ILE A 271 -12.77 8.88 16.32
C ILE A 271 -13.95 9.12 17.25
N GLU A 272 -13.71 9.89 18.31
CA GLU A 272 -14.77 10.45 19.12
C GLU A 272 -15.07 11.88 18.66
N GLN A 273 -16.34 12.16 18.40
CA GLN A 273 -16.87 13.49 18.16
C GLN A 273 -18.24 13.62 18.85
N GLN A 274 -18.42 14.68 19.65
CA GLN A 274 -19.68 14.96 20.35
C GLN A 274 -20.19 13.76 21.18
N ASN A 275 -19.29 13.08 21.88
CA ASN A 275 -19.52 11.86 22.66
C ASN A 275 -19.89 10.60 21.86
N VAL A 276 -19.78 10.64 20.52
CA VAL A 276 -19.99 9.48 19.67
C VAL A 276 -18.65 8.90 19.24
N VAL A 277 -18.38 7.67 19.66
CA VAL A 277 -17.20 6.90 19.25
C VAL A 277 -17.53 6.11 17.98
N SER A 278 -16.81 6.39 16.90
CA SER A 278 -16.99 5.73 15.60
C SER A 278 -15.69 5.10 15.11
N LYS A 279 -15.78 3.88 14.58
CA LYS A 279 -14.62 3.21 13.97
C LYS A 279 -14.28 3.89 12.66
N LYS A 280 -13.07 4.44 12.53
CA LYS A 280 -12.61 5.08 11.30
C LYS A 280 -11.92 4.09 10.39
N GLN A 281 -10.94 3.36 10.92
CA GLN A 281 -10.08 2.50 10.11
C GLN A 281 -9.46 1.36 10.91
N SER A 282 -8.99 0.33 10.22
CA SER A 282 -8.22 -0.77 10.79
C SER A 282 -7.05 -1.07 9.90
N PHE A 283 -5.92 -1.37 10.53
CA PHE A 283 -4.66 -1.62 9.86
C PHE A 283 -4.08 -2.89 10.43
N TYR A 284 -3.92 -3.89 9.57
CA TYR A 284 -3.36 -5.17 9.95
C TYR A 284 -1.86 -5.14 9.66
N TYR A 285 -1.07 -5.65 10.60
CA TYR A 285 0.37 -5.76 10.51
C TYR A 285 0.79 -7.21 10.76
N LEU A 286 1.97 -7.58 10.25
CA LEU A 286 2.48 -8.95 10.31
C LEU A 286 3.92 -8.92 10.85
N PHE A 287 4.14 -8.38 12.05
CA PHE A 287 5.48 -8.49 12.65
C PHE A 287 5.63 -9.85 13.32
N THR A 288 6.83 -10.41 13.20
CA THR A 288 7.15 -11.76 13.70
C THR A 288 7.85 -11.73 15.05
N ASP A 289 8.39 -10.56 15.44
CA ASP A 289 9.15 -10.35 16.66
C ASP A 289 8.35 -9.46 17.65
N PRO A 290 7.94 -10.02 18.79
CA PRO A 290 7.24 -9.24 19.82
C PRO A 290 8.04 -8.06 20.37
N THR A 291 9.37 -8.10 20.29
CA THR A 291 10.24 -7.06 20.86
C THR A 291 10.22 -5.76 20.04
N THR A 292 9.80 -5.80 18.78
CA THR A 292 9.80 -4.63 17.89
C THR A 292 8.40 -4.06 17.61
N TYR A 293 7.34 -4.65 18.17
CA TYR A 293 5.95 -4.23 17.92
C TYR A 293 5.71 -2.76 18.24
N ALA A 294 6.21 -2.28 19.39
CA ALA A 294 6.01 -0.90 19.83
C ALA A 294 6.61 0.10 18.82
N ASP A 295 7.83 -0.14 18.36
CA ASP A 295 8.53 0.71 17.38
C ASP A 295 7.79 0.76 16.04
N HIS A 296 7.29 -0.38 15.59
CA HIS A 296 6.56 -0.43 14.33
C HIS A 296 5.20 0.29 14.41
N ILE A 297 4.47 0.12 15.52
CA ILE A 297 3.20 0.82 15.74
C ILE A 297 3.45 2.33 15.87
N TYR A 298 4.52 2.73 16.56
CA TYR A 298 4.94 4.12 16.65
C TYR A 298 5.20 4.73 15.27
N GLU A 299 6.01 4.08 14.44
CA GLU A 299 6.31 4.55 13.09
C GLU A 299 5.05 4.54 12.21
N TYR A 300 4.15 3.58 12.43
CA TYR A 300 2.86 3.50 11.74
C TYR A 300 1.97 4.70 12.05
N ILE A 301 1.74 5.01 13.32
CA ILE A 301 0.94 6.16 13.76
C ILE A 301 1.58 7.47 13.28
N THR A 302 2.90 7.59 13.42
CA THR A 302 3.68 8.74 12.89
C THR A 302 3.42 8.93 11.40
N SER A 303 3.49 7.85 10.64
CA SER A 303 3.25 7.81 9.20
C SER A 303 1.83 8.24 8.83
N TYR A 304 0.81 7.75 9.54
CA TYR A 304 -0.60 8.10 9.30
C TYR A 304 -0.80 9.61 9.42
N TYR A 305 -0.30 10.19 10.51
CA TYR A 305 -0.44 11.61 10.79
C TYR A 305 0.42 12.53 9.91
N ARG A 306 1.31 12.03 9.06
CA ARG A 306 1.93 12.88 8.02
C ARG A 306 0.89 13.44 7.04
N THR A 307 -0.18 12.67 6.82
CA THR A 307 -1.23 12.99 5.84
C THR A 307 -2.55 13.42 6.47
N VAL A 308 -2.76 13.09 7.75
CA VAL A 308 -3.99 13.38 8.47
C VAL A 308 -3.69 14.30 9.65
N ARG A 309 -4.50 15.35 9.83
CA ARG A 309 -4.39 16.25 10.99
C ARG A 309 -4.91 15.55 12.26
N PRO A 310 -4.13 15.51 13.36
CA PRO A 310 -4.54 14.85 14.59
C PRO A 310 -5.58 15.65 15.38
N ALA A 311 -6.30 14.96 16.28
CA ALA A 311 -6.93 15.60 17.43
C ALA A 311 -5.87 16.10 18.42
N LEU A 312 -6.17 17.11 19.26
CA LEU A 312 -5.24 17.52 20.33
C LEU A 312 -5.04 16.43 21.38
N ARG A 313 -6.03 15.55 21.51
CA ARG A 313 -6.07 14.48 22.49
C ARG A 313 -6.06 13.15 21.74
N ILE A 314 -4.94 12.44 21.80
CA ILE A 314 -4.79 11.12 21.20
C ILE A 314 -4.74 10.09 22.34
N LEU A 315 -5.68 9.17 22.37
CA LEU A 315 -5.74 8.10 23.35
C LEU A 315 -5.15 6.83 22.75
N ILE A 316 -4.26 6.18 23.48
CA ILE A 316 -3.69 4.87 23.13
C ILE A 316 -3.99 3.89 24.26
N ASN A 317 -4.28 2.63 23.92
CA ASN A 317 -4.55 1.59 24.92
C ASN A 317 -3.27 0.98 25.53
N GLN A 318 -2.10 1.30 24.97
CA GLN A 318 -0.80 0.88 25.49
C GLN A 318 0.20 2.02 25.33
N PRO A 319 1.03 2.32 26.34
CA PRO A 319 1.94 3.46 26.29
C PRO A 319 3.14 3.19 25.37
N PHE A 320 3.61 4.23 24.70
CA PHE A 320 4.97 4.26 24.15
C PHE A 320 5.96 4.69 25.23
N GLU A 321 7.27 4.51 24.97
CA GLU A 321 8.30 5.08 25.83
C GLU A 321 8.15 6.61 25.93
N ALA A 322 8.40 7.17 27.12
CA ALA A 322 8.20 8.61 27.36
C ALA A 322 8.96 9.52 26.37
N PRO A 323 10.25 9.26 26.04
CA PRO A 323 10.97 10.06 25.05
C PRO A 323 10.34 9.99 23.65
N ALA A 324 9.90 8.81 23.22
CA ALA A 324 9.26 8.61 21.92
C ALA A 324 7.90 9.31 21.85
N THR A 325 7.11 9.22 22.92
CA THR A 325 5.82 9.90 23.07
C THR A 325 5.98 11.41 22.89
N LYS A 326 6.91 12.02 23.64
CA LYS A 326 7.15 13.46 23.59
C LYS A 326 7.63 13.92 22.20
N LEU A 327 8.52 13.15 21.60
CA LEU A 327 9.01 13.42 20.24
C LEU A 327 7.87 13.40 19.21
N LEU A 328 6.92 12.46 19.33
CA LEU A 328 5.76 12.39 18.44
C LEU A 328 4.80 13.55 18.65
N GLU A 329 4.50 13.92 19.90
CA GLU A 329 3.69 15.10 20.22
C GLU A 329 4.27 16.38 19.58
N ASP A 330 5.58 16.61 19.76
CA ASP A 330 6.27 17.78 19.22
C ASP A 330 6.30 17.75 17.68
N PHE A 331 6.49 16.58 17.08
CA PHE A 331 6.39 16.38 15.63
C PHE A 331 5.00 16.73 15.11
N LEU A 332 3.95 16.19 15.73
CA LEU A 332 2.56 16.41 15.32
C LEU A 332 2.16 17.87 15.43
N GLN A 333 2.55 18.53 16.52
CA GLN A 333 2.28 19.95 16.73
C GLN A 333 2.96 20.82 15.66
N LYS A 334 4.26 20.62 15.43
CA LYS A 334 5.04 21.42 14.47
C LYS A 334 4.65 21.12 13.02
N TRP A 335 4.52 19.85 12.65
CA TRP A 335 4.19 19.42 11.29
C TRP A 335 2.84 19.96 10.81
N HIS A 336 1.84 19.97 11.70
CA HIS A 336 0.49 20.49 11.39
C HIS A 336 0.30 21.98 11.72
N ASN A 337 1.33 22.64 12.22
CA ASN A 337 1.30 24.04 12.67
C ASN A 337 0.13 24.31 13.64
N LEU A 338 0.06 23.53 14.72
CA LEU A 338 -1.00 23.61 15.74
C LEU A 338 -0.61 24.60 16.85
N GLU A 339 -1.53 25.52 17.16
CA GLU A 339 -1.37 26.47 18.26
C GLU A 339 -1.34 25.78 19.63
N ASN A 340 -2.19 24.78 19.81
CA ASN A 340 -2.29 24.01 21.06
C ASN A 340 -1.45 22.72 20.97
N PRO A 341 -0.89 22.26 22.11
CA PRO A 341 -0.11 21.04 22.15
C PRO A 341 -0.99 19.82 21.85
N VAL A 342 -0.41 18.85 21.13
CA VAL A 342 -0.97 17.51 21.02
C VAL A 342 -0.50 16.70 22.22
N THR A 343 -1.39 15.97 22.87
CA THR A 343 -1.06 15.10 23.99
C THR A 343 -1.51 13.67 23.69
N ILE A 344 -0.57 12.74 23.85
CA ILE A 344 -0.78 11.31 23.68
C ILE A 344 -0.87 10.67 25.07
N ILE A 345 -2.02 10.08 25.39
CA ILE A 345 -2.33 9.63 26.75
C ILE A 345 -2.80 8.18 26.74
N THR A 346 -2.35 7.42 27.74
CA THR A 346 -2.88 6.10 28.08
C THR A 346 -3.76 6.25 29.34
N PRO A 347 -5.05 6.58 29.21
CA PRO A 347 -5.89 6.89 30.35
C PRO A 347 -6.21 5.62 31.16
N THR A 348 -6.02 5.69 32.47
CA THR A 348 -6.30 4.58 33.41
C THR A 348 -7.65 4.74 34.11
N SER A 349 -8.20 5.95 34.19
CA SER A 349 -9.48 6.25 34.84
C SER A 349 -10.19 7.44 34.19
N GLY A 350 -11.43 7.73 34.61
CA GLY A 350 -12.22 8.86 34.12
C GLY A 350 -12.85 8.67 32.74
N HIS A 351 -13.28 9.78 32.14
CA HIS A 351 -14.02 9.82 30.87
C HIS A 351 -13.22 9.23 29.71
N GLU A 352 -11.93 9.56 29.59
CA GLU A 352 -11.08 9.11 28.48
C GLU A 352 -10.79 7.60 28.54
N ALA A 353 -10.65 7.04 29.75
CA ALA A 353 -10.59 5.60 29.93
C ALA A 353 -11.91 4.93 29.52
N ALA A 354 -13.06 5.60 29.72
CA ALA A 354 -14.34 5.12 29.22
C ALA A 354 -14.40 5.11 27.69
N LEU A 355 -13.84 6.13 27.02
CA LEU A 355 -13.75 6.18 25.55
C LEU A 355 -12.95 5.00 24.98
N ILE A 356 -11.81 4.65 25.59
CA ILE A 356 -11.06 3.45 25.22
C ILE A 356 -11.91 2.20 25.40
N ARG A 357 -12.61 2.04 26.55
CA ARG A 357 -13.49 0.89 26.78
C ARG A 357 -14.60 0.82 25.73
N TYR A 358 -15.24 1.93 25.37
CA TYR A 358 -16.26 1.96 24.33
C TYR A 358 -15.71 1.56 22.96
N ALA A 359 -14.53 2.07 22.59
CA ALA A 359 -13.87 1.66 21.37
C ALA A 359 -13.54 0.16 21.37
N THR A 360 -13.07 -0.40 22.50
CA THR A 360 -12.77 -1.83 22.64
C THR A 360 -14.03 -2.69 22.51
N VAL A 361 -15.11 -2.35 23.22
CA VAL A 361 -16.39 -3.06 23.13
C VAL A 361 -16.98 -2.94 21.71
N SER A 362 -16.87 -1.77 21.08
CA SER A 362 -17.27 -1.56 19.69
C SER A 362 -16.46 -2.45 18.75
N LEU A 363 -15.13 -2.54 18.94
CA LEU A 363 -14.26 -3.41 18.18
C LEU A 363 -14.65 -4.88 18.32
N GLU A 364 -14.88 -5.35 19.55
CA GLU A 364 -15.36 -6.72 19.82
C GLU A 364 -16.70 -6.97 19.14
N HIS A 365 -17.63 -6.02 19.17
CA HIS A 365 -18.91 -6.14 18.47
C HIS A 365 -18.74 -6.16 16.95
N TYR A 366 -17.84 -5.35 16.37
CA TYR A 366 -17.50 -5.43 14.96
C TYR A 366 -16.92 -6.79 14.58
N GLN A 367 -16.04 -7.33 15.42
CA GLN A 367 -15.43 -8.65 15.24
C GLN A 367 -16.47 -9.76 15.37
N ARG A 368 -17.44 -9.64 16.29
CA ARG A 368 -18.57 -10.57 16.46
C ARG A 368 -19.62 -10.45 15.35
N ARG A 369 -19.84 -9.24 14.79
CA ARG A 369 -20.81 -8.96 13.71
C ARG A 369 -20.25 -9.21 12.31
N GLN A 370 -18.94 -9.16 12.11
CA GLN A 370 -18.34 -9.77 10.93
C GLN A 370 -18.61 -11.28 11.03
N ALA A 371 -19.24 -11.84 10.00
CA ALA A 371 -19.30 -13.29 9.83
C ALA A 371 -17.90 -13.84 10.11
N THR A 372 -17.78 -14.83 10.99
CA THR A 372 -16.48 -15.44 11.35
C THR A 372 -15.66 -15.66 10.09
N LEU A 373 -14.33 -15.58 10.15
CA LEU A 373 -13.49 -15.83 8.96
C LEU A 373 -13.96 -17.07 8.19
N GLY A 374 -14.24 -18.16 8.93
CA GLY A 374 -14.82 -19.36 8.35
C GLY A 374 -16.17 -19.13 7.65
N GLN A 375 -17.10 -18.36 8.21
CA GLN A 375 -18.38 -18.09 7.57
C GLN A 375 -18.27 -17.17 6.34
N SER A 376 -17.35 -16.21 6.38
CA SER A 376 -17.01 -15.36 5.22
C SER A 376 -16.34 -16.18 4.11
N LEU A 377 -15.43 -17.09 4.46
CA LEU A 377 -14.79 -18.02 3.52
C LEU A 377 -15.77 -19.07 2.99
N LYS A 378 -16.64 -19.63 3.83
CA LYS A 378 -17.72 -20.53 3.46
C LYS A 378 -18.59 -19.89 2.38
N LYS A 379 -19.00 -18.64 2.58
CA LYS A 379 -19.79 -17.89 1.60
C LYS A 379 -18.99 -17.60 0.33
N LEU A 380 -17.73 -17.17 0.45
CA LEU A 380 -16.90 -16.80 -0.69
C LEU A 380 -16.62 -18.01 -1.61
N LEU A 381 -16.25 -19.15 -1.01
CA LEU A 381 -15.81 -20.40 -1.66
C LEU A 381 -16.94 -21.40 -1.89
N ALA A 382 -18.16 -21.06 -1.45
CA ALA A 382 -19.34 -21.93 -1.46
C ALA A 382 -19.10 -23.29 -0.75
N LEU A 383 -18.47 -23.27 0.42
CA LEU A 383 -18.17 -24.48 1.19
C LEU A 383 -19.43 -25.03 1.89
N SER A 384 -19.47 -26.35 2.09
CA SER A 384 -20.55 -27.02 2.84
C SER A 384 -20.48 -26.70 4.34
N THR A 385 -19.27 -26.66 4.90
CA THR A 385 -18.98 -26.37 6.31
C THR A 385 -18.19 -25.08 6.48
N ILE A 386 -18.14 -24.57 7.72
CA ILE A 386 -17.32 -23.41 8.08
C ILE A 386 -15.89 -23.92 8.27
N PRO A 387 -14.88 -23.46 7.48
CA PRO A 387 -13.50 -23.87 7.69
C PRO A 387 -12.96 -23.24 8.97
N HIS A 388 -12.52 -24.09 9.89
CA HIS A 388 -11.82 -23.69 11.11
C HIS A 388 -10.31 -23.77 10.92
N THR A 389 -9.83 -24.72 10.12
CA THR A 389 -8.42 -24.96 9.84
C THR A 389 -8.10 -24.73 8.36
N ILE A 390 -7.04 -23.98 8.09
CA ILE A 390 -6.60 -23.64 6.73
C ILE A 390 -5.12 -23.95 6.61
N ASP A 391 -4.74 -24.87 5.73
CA ASP A 391 -3.34 -25.03 5.31
C ASP A 391 -3.09 -24.23 4.03
N CYS A 392 -2.04 -23.42 4.05
CA CYS A 392 -1.63 -22.66 2.88
C CYS A 392 -0.27 -23.17 2.38
N PHE A 393 -0.16 -23.38 1.06
CA PHE A 393 1.03 -23.92 0.41
C PHE A 393 1.65 -22.95 -0.59
N ASP A 394 2.97 -22.88 -0.61
CA ASP A 394 3.79 -22.14 -1.58
C ASP A 394 4.98 -22.99 -2.03
N ILE A 395 5.42 -22.81 -3.28
CA ILE A 395 6.63 -23.44 -3.83
C ILE A 395 7.59 -22.33 -4.24
N SER A 396 8.73 -22.25 -3.56
CA SER A 396 9.75 -21.26 -3.86
C SER A 396 10.92 -21.89 -4.63
N HIS A 397 11.29 -21.22 -5.73
CA HIS A 397 12.49 -21.52 -6.52
C HIS A 397 13.53 -20.44 -6.31
N LYS A 398 14.79 -20.83 -6.09
CA LYS A 398 15.94 -19.93 -6.08
C LYS A 398 17.00 -20.52 -7.01
N GLN A 399 17.49 -19.74 -7.98
CA GLN A 399 18.54 -20.18 -8.90
C GLN A 399 19.77 -20.63 -8.10
N GLY A 400 20.15 -21.90 -8.26
CA GLY A 400 21.30 -22.51 -7.58
C GLY A 400 21.03 -23.25 -6.26
N TYR A 401 19.79 -23.27 -5.73
CA TYR A 401 19.42 -24.01 -4.51
C TYR A 401 18.32 -25.05 -4.75
N ALA A 402 18.24 -26.06 -3.88
CA ALA A 402 17.17 -27.07 -3.90
C ALA A 402 15.79 -26.43 -3.70
N MET A 403 14.78 -26.85 -4.46
CA MET A 403 13.40 -26.38 -4.31
C MET A 403 12.86 -26.61 -2.89
N VAL A 404 12.11 -25.63 -2.37
CA VAL A 404 11.49 -25.70 -1.05
C VAL A 404 10.00 -25.48 -1.17
N GLY A 405 9.22 -26.40 -0.58
CA GLY A 405 7.81 -26.20 -0.31
C GLY A 405 7.57 -25.69 1.10
N ALA A 406 6.59 -24.83 1.26
CA ALA A 406 6.12 -24.32 2.53
C ALA A 406 4.68 -24.75 2.79
N CYS A 407 4.36 -25.05 4.05
CA CYS A 407 3.01 -25.20 4.56
C CYS A 407 2.88 -24.41 5.85
N VAL A 408 1.91 -23.50 5.90
CA VAL A 408 1.53 -22.76 7.12
C VAL A 408 0.08 -23.08 7.45
N ARG A 409 -0.22 -23.26 8.73
CA ARG A 409 -1.59 -23.53 9.19
C ARG A 409 -2.18 -22.33 9.89
N PHE A 410 -3.47 -22.10 9.67
CA PHE A 410 -4.27 -21.18 10.45
C PHE A 410 -5.44 -21.90 11.08
N THR A 411 -5.66 -21.67 12.38
CA THR A 411 -6.77 -22.23 13.15
C THR A 411 -7.61 -21.07 13.68
N ASN A 412 -8.88 -21.01 13.29
CA ASN A 412 -9.82 -19.93 13.57
C ASN A 412 -9.30 -18.53 13.21
N GLY A 413 -8.50 -18.44 12.14
CA GLY A 413 -7.90 -17.18 11.67
C GLY A 413 -6.59 -16.79 12.34
N HIS A 414 -6.08 -17.59 13.29
CA HIS A 414 -4.80 -17.36 13.94
C HIS A 414 -3.72 -18.32 13.41
N PRO A 415 -2.46 -17.87 13.22
CA PRO A 415 -1.34 -18.74 12.85
C PRO A 415 -1.12 -19.86 13.87
N ASP A 416 -1.15 -21.11 13.41
CA ASP A 416 -0.95 -22.31 14.22
C ASP A 416 0.49 -22.84 14.04
N LYS A 417 1.44 -22.15 14.65
CA LYS A 417 2.90 -22.35 14.47
C LYS A 417 3.37 -23.80 14.64
N PRO A 418 2.86 -24.60 15.60
CA PRO A 418 3.24 -26.01 15.73
C PRO A 418 3.04 -26.85 14.46
N PHE A 419 2.20 -26.42 13.53
CA PHE A 419 1.90 -27.12 12.27
C PHE A 419 2.63 -26.57 11.05
N PHE A 420 3.50 -25.57 11.23
CA PHE A 420 4.28 -25.00 10.14
C PHE A 420 5.38 -25.96 9.70
N ARG A 421 5.52 -26.17 8.38
CA ARG A 421 6.50 -27.12 7.84
C ARG A 421 7.15 -26.57 6.59
N HIS A 422 8.46 -26.79 6.50
CA HIS A 422 9.22 -26.66 5.26
C HIS A 422 9.55 -28.05 4.73
N PHE A 423 9.54 -28.19 3.41
CA PHE A 423 9.76 -29.42 2.70
C PHE A 423 10.88 -29.21 1.69
N HIS A 424 12.04 -29.81 1.93
CA HIS A 424 13.05 -29.93 0.88
C HIS A 424 12.54 -30.89 -0.19
N ILE A 425 12.38 -30.40 -1.42
CA ILE A 425 11.92 -31.19 -2.56
C ILE A 425 13.14 -31.91 -3.15
N LYS A 426 13.13 -33.24 -3.13
CA LYS A 426 14.30 -34.07 -3.50
C LYS A 426 14.17 -34.70 -4.89
N THR A 427 12.95 -34.77 -5.42
CA THR A 427 12.60 -35.75 -6.48
C THR A 427 12.42 -35.15 -7.87
N VAL A 428 12.57 -33.83 -8.03
CA VAL A 428 12.26 -33.13 -9.29
C VAL A 428 13.53 -32.51 -9.87
N GLN A 429 14.01 -33.05 -11.00
CA GLN A 429 15.27 -32.63 -11.65
C GLN A 429 15.15 -31.39 -12.55
N GLN A 430 13.93 -30.90 -12.81
CA GLN A 430 13.65 -29.67 -13.56
C GLN A 430 12.62 -28.81 -12.81
N ASN A 431 12.53 -27.51 -13.10
CA ASN A 431 11.57 -26.58 -12.47
C ASN A 431 10.11 -26.95 -12.82
N ASN A 432 9.57 -27.97 -12.15
CA ASN A 432 8.19 -28.43 -12.30
C ASN A 432 7.42 -28.19 -11.01
N ASP A 433 6.84 -27.00 -10.89
CA ASP A 433 6.06 -26.53 -9.74
C ASP A 433 4.91 -27.48 -9.38
N TYR A 434 4.32 -28.15 -10.37
CA TYR A 434 3.24 -29.11 -10.15
C TYR A 434 3.72 -30.35 -9.41
N ALA A 435 4.82 -30.96 -9.87
CA ALA A 435 5.38 -32.15 -9.24
C ALA A 435 5.83 -31.86 -7.80
N SER A 436 6.45 -30.69 -7.60
CA SER A 436 6.87 -30.19 -6.30
C SER A 436 5.70 -30.02 -5.32
N LEU A 437 4.61 -29.40 -5.77
CA LEU A 437 3.42 -29.20 -4.94
C LEU A 437 2.74 -30.53 -4.57
N ILE A 438 2.68 -31.47 -5.51
CA ILE A 438 2.16 -32.83 -5.25
C ILE A 438 3.01 -33.56 -4.20
N GLU A 439 4.35 -33.49 -4.30
CA GLU A 439 5.25 -34.11 -3.33
C GLU A 439 5.01 -33.57 -1.92
N VAL A 440 4.93 -32.24 -1.79
CA VAL A 440 4.74 -31.55 -0.51
C VAL A 440 3.42 -31.96 0.14
N ILE A 441 2.33 -31.98 -0.63
CA ILE A 441 1.00 -32.34 -0.13
C ILE A 441 0.93 -33.80 0.29
N LYS A 442 1.46 -34.73 -0.53
CA LYS A 442 1.54 -36.15 -0.17
C LYS A 442 2.37 -36.37 1.11
N ARG A 443 3.44 -35.60 1.31
CA ARG A 443 4.26 -35.67 2.52
C ARG A 443 3.58 -35.07 3.74
N ARG A 444 2.89 -33.93 3.60
CA ARG A 444 2.14 -33.27 4.69
C ARG A 444 1.05 -34.18 5.24
N TYR A 445 0.33 -34.88 4.36
CA TYR A 445 -0.84 -35.68 4.72
C TYR A 445 -0.59 -37.20 4.73
N LYS A 446 0.67 -37.63 4.77
CA LYS A 446 1.06 -39.05 4.82
C LYS A 446 0.48 -39.78 6.04
N GLN A 447 0.39 -39.09 7.18
CA GLN A 447 -0.24 -39.59 8.41
C GLN A 447 -1.57 -38.85 8.56
N SER A 448 -2.67 -39.53 8.25
CA SER A 448 -4.00 -38.94 7.92
C SER A 448 -4.78 -38.35 9.11
N HIS A 449 -4.12 -37.93 10.18
CA HIS A 449 -4.77 -37.52 11.44
C HIS A 449 -4.95 -36.00 11.58
N ASP A 450 -4.41 -35.21 10.65
CA ASP A 450 -4.27 -33.75 10.79
C ASP A 450 -4.66 -32.99 9.51
N LEU A 451 -5.81 -33.35 8.93
CA LEU A 451 -6.32 -32.74 7.71
C LEU A 451 -6.96 -31.37 8.02
N PRO A 452 -6.70 -30.33 7.21
CA PRO A 452 -7.37 -29.04 7.35
C PRO A 452 -8.78 -29.09 6.76
N ASP A 453 -9.62 -28.12 7.08
CA ASP A 453 -10.92 -27.92 6.43
C ASP A 453 -10.76 -27.31 5.03
N LEU A 454 -9.72 -26.50 4.84
CA LEU A 454 -9.40 -25.81 3.58
C LEU A 454 -7.90 -25.85 3.28
N ILE A 455 -7.56 -26.18 2.04
CA ILE A 455 -6.23 -26.02 1.47
C ILE A 455 -6.24 -24.81 0.53
N LEU A 456 -5.33 -23.87 0.76
CA LEU A 456 -5.08 -22.72 -0.11
C LEU A 456 -3.71 -22.85 -0.79
N ILE A 457 -3.67 -22.72 -2.11
CA ILE A 457 -2.42 -22.82 -2.89
C ILE A 457 -2.06 -21.43 -3.44
N ASP A 458 -0.82 -20.99 -3.27
CA ASP A 458 -0.26 -19.89 -4.04
C ASP A 458 0.00 -20.35 -5.48
N GLY A 459 -0.98 -20.14 -6.35
CA GLY A 459 -0.95 -20.71 -7.70
C GLY A 459 -2.24 -20.50 -8.48
N GLY A 460 -2.16 -20.73 -9.79
CA GLY A 460 -3.30 -20.62 -10.71
C GLY A 460 -4.06 -21.95 -10.89
N LYS A 461 -4.93 -21.96 -11.91
CA LYS A 461 -5.77 -23.11 -12.30
C LYS A 461 -4.98 -24.41 -12.45
N GLY A 462 -3.78 -24.35 -13.04
CA GLY A 462 -2.91 -25.51 -13.24
C GLY A 462 -2.51 -26.17 -11.92
N GLN A 463 -2.04 -25.36 -10.95
CA GLN A 463 -1.59 -25.87 -9.65
C GLN A 463 -2.74 -26.48 -8.85
N LEU A 464 -3.92 -25.86 -8.90
CA LEU A 464 -5.13 -26.42 -8.32
C LEU A 464 -5.44 -27.79 -8.92
N SER A 465 -5.52 -27.87 -10.25
CA SER A 465 -5.89 -29.11 -10.97
C SER A 465 -4.92 -30.27 -10.73
N SER A 466 -3.62 -29.97 -10.55
CA SER A 466 -2.61 -30.99 -10.26
C SER A 466 -2.70 -31.55 -8.84
N VAL A 467 -3.20 -30.76 -7.89
CA VAL A 467 -3.24 -31.12 -6.48
C VAL A 467 -4.53 -31.83 -6.09
N THR A 468 -5.67 -31.39 -6.61
CA THR A 468 -6.99 -31.90 -6.23
C THR A 468 -7.09 -33.43 -6.20
N PRO A 469 -6.52 -34.20 -7.16
CA PRO A 469 -6.57 -35.67 -7.14
C PRO A 469 -5.80 -36.33 -5.97
N HIS A 470 -4.96 -35.58 -5.27
CA HIS A 470 -4.10 -36.08 -4.19
C HIS A 470 -4.55 -35.62 -2.80
N VAL A 471 -5.66 -34.88 -2.72
CA VAL A 471 -6.25 -34.40 -1.47
C VAL A 471 -7.50 -35.24 -1.17
N PRO A 472 -7.76 -35.61 0.11
CA PRO A 472 -8.99 -36.31 0.48
C PRO A 472 -10.24 -35.53 0.08
N ALA A 473 -11.27 -36.21 -0.44
CA ALA A 473 -12.46 -35.60 -1.03
C ALA A 473 -13.27 -34.68 -0.09
N HIS A 474 -13.11 -34.80 1.24
CA HIS A 474 -13.80 -33.97 2.22
C HIS A 474 -13.07 -32.66 2.55
N VAL A 475 -11.83 -32.48 2.08
CA VAL A 475 -11.04 -31.26 2.30
C VAL A 475 -11.26 -30.32 1.12
N ALA A 476 -11.68 -29.09 1.40
CA ALA A 476 -11.85 -28.10 0.35
C ALA A 476 -10.48 -27.64 -0.19
N VAL A 477 -10.38 -27.39 -1.49
CA VAL A 477 -9.14 -26.90 -2.12
C VAL A 477 -9.43 -25.65 -2.95
N ALA A 478 -8.62 -24.62 -2.75
CA ALA A 478 -8.66 -23.38 -3.52
C ALA A 478 -7.24 -22.94 -3.90
N SER A 479 -7.10 -22.15 -4.95
CA SER A 479 -5.84 -21.50 -5.32
C SER A 479 -6.06 -20.02 -5.63
N LEU A 480 -5.05 -19.20 -5.37
CA LEU A 480 -5.10 -17.75 -5.59
C LEU A 480 -3.96 -17.29 -6.50
N ALA A 481 -4.29 -16.84 -7.71
CA ALA A 481 -3.31 -16.36 -8.68
C ALA A 481 -2.91 -14.89 -8.43
N LYS A 482 -1.63 -14.66 -8.11
CA LYS A 482 -1.06 -13.37 -7.69
C LYS A 482 -1.23 -12.19 -8.66
N ARG A 483 -1.09 -12.40 -9.97
CA ARG A 483 -1.13 -11.29 -10.95
C ARG A 483 -2.51 -10.65 -11.12
N GLU A 484 -3.56 -11.46 -10.98
CA GLU A 484 -4.93 -11.04 -11.31
C GLU A 484 -5.86 -11.04 -10.09
N GLU A 485 -5.37 -11.52 -8.94
CA GLU A 485 -6.16 -11.81 -7.73
C GLU A 485 -7.39 -12.65 -8.09
N THR A 486 -7.14 -13.72 -8.82
CA THR A 486 -8.18 -14.64 -9.32
C THR A 486 -8.18 -15.90 -8.46
N LEU A 487 -9.34 -16.17 -7.86
CA LEU A 487 -9.61 -17.32 -6.99
C LEU A 487 -10.12 -18.48 -7.83
N PHE A 488 -9.48 -19.64 -7.73
CA PHE A 488 -9.93 -20.88 -8.34
C PHE A 488 -10.35 -21.87 -7.25
N SER A 489 -11.44 -22.60 -7.48
CA SER A 489 -11.92 -23.69 -6.63
C SER A 489 -12.82 -24.61 -7.45
N GLN A 490 -13.32 -25.70 -6.85
CA GLN A 490 -14.32 -26.56 -7.49
C GLN A 490 -15.57 -25.79 -7.94
N HIS A 491 -15.97 -24.75 -7.20
CA HIS A 491 -17.11 -23.90 -7.53
C HIS A 491 -16.76 -22.77 -8.51
N PHE A 492 -15.47 -22.51 -8.73
CA PHE A 492 -14.97 -21.48 -9.65
C PHE A 492 -13.89 -22.08 -10.58
N PRO A 493 -14.22 -23.04 -11.45
CA PRO A 493 -13.24 -23.72 -12.30
C PRO A 493 -12.60 -22.77 -13.33
N GLU A 494 -13.35 -21.77 -13.80
CA GLU A 494 -12.85 -20.72 -14.71
C GLU A 494 -12.29 -19.48 -13.99
N GLY A 495 -12.22 -19.54 -12.65
CA GLY A 495 -11.74 -18.45 -11.82
C GLY A 495 -12.81 -17.41 -11.51
N LYS A 496 -12.69 -16.84 -10.31
CA LYS A 496 -13.51 -15.73 -9.82
C LYS A 496 -12.59 -14.60 -9.39
N LYS A 497 -12.82 -13.41 -9.93
CA LYS A 497 -12.08 -12.23 -9.50
C LYS A 497 -12.37 -11.97 -8.02
N LEU A 498 -11.32 -11.96 -7.20
CA LEU A 498 -11.43 -11.76 -5.78
C LEU A 498 -11.82 -10.30 -5.49
N ASP A 499 -12.81 -10.11 -4.63
CA ASP A 499 -13.10 -8.79 -4.08
C ASP A 499 -12.09 -8.47 -2.99
N ILE A 500 -11.04 -7.74 -3.36
CA ILE A 500 -9.95 -7.30 -2.48
C ILE A 500 -10.40 -6.29 -1.40
N GLN A 501 -11.63 -5.77 -1.48
CA GLN A 501 -12.22 -4.92 -0.44
C GLN A 501 -13.00 -5.74 0.58
N SER A 502 -13.37 -6.98 0.24
CA SER A 502 -14.03 -7.89 1.16
C SER A 502 -13.06 -8.43 2.19
N PHE A 503 -13.55 -8.65 3.42
CA PHE A 503 -12.79 -9.26 4.50
C PHE A 503 -12.17 -10.60 4.09
N ALA A 504 -12.98 -11.52 3.53
CA ALA A 504 -12.49 -12.82 3.05
C ALA A 504 -11.42 -12.68 1.95
N GLY A 505 -11.57 -11.71 1.05
CA GLY A 505 -10.58 -11.46 0.00
C GLY A 505 -9.25 -10.95 0.55
N GLN A 506 -9.30 -10.00 1.48
CA GLN A 506 -8.10 -9.50 2.16
C GLN A 506 -7.42 -10.60 2.96
N THR A 507 -8.18 -11.46 3.63
CA THR A 507 -7.62 -12.58 4.39
C THR A 507 -6.95 -13.60 3.47
N LEU A 508 -7.57 -14.02 2.37
CA LEU A 508 -6.92 -14.97 1.46
C LEU A 508 -5.61 -14.45 0.87
N ILE A 509 -5.54 -13.15 0.56
CA ILE A 509 -4.30 -12.49 0.13
C ILE A 509 -3.25 -12.52 1.24
N ALA A 510 -3.64 -12.14 2.46
CA ALA A 510 -2.73 -12.15 3.61
C ALA A 510 -2.18 -13.55 3.90
N LEU A 511 -3.03 -14.58 3.84
CA LEU A 511 -2.66 -15.99 4.03
C LEU A 511 -1.66 -16.45 2.95
N ARG A 512 -1.93 -16.15 1.67
CA ARG A 512 -1.01 -16.44 0.56
C ARG A 512 0.34 -15.76 0.77
N ASP A 513 0.33 -14.45 0.98
CA ASP A 513 1.56 -13.66 1.10
C ASP A 513 2.38 -14.11 2.33
N TYR A 514 1.72 -14.46 3.43
CA TYR A 514 2.36 -15.04 4.61
C TYR A 514 3.06 -16.37 4.31
N THR A 515 2.39 -17.25 3.55
CA THR A 515 2.95 -18.55 3.13
C THR A 515 4.18 -18.37 2.25
N HIS A 516 4.08 -17.45 1.30
CA HIS A 516 5.18 -17.09 0.41
C HIS A 516 6.39 -16.55 1.18
N HIS A 517 6.15 -15.65 2.14
CA HIS A 517 7.21 -15.17 3.04
C HIS A 517 7.81 -16.29 3.88
N PHE A 518 7.00 -17.20 4.39
CA PHE A 518 7.48 -18.35 5.15
C PHE A 518 8.37 -19.26 4.29
N ALA A 519 8.02 -19.51 3.02
CA ALA A 519 8.85 -20.26 2.08
C ALA A 519 10.23 -19.59 1.86
N ILE A 520 10.23 -18.29 1.59
CA ILE A 520 11.46 -17.50 1.40
C ILE A 520 12.35 -17.54 2.65
N SER A 521 11.76 -17.52 3.86
CA SER A 521 12.51 -17.50 5.12
C SER A 521 13.37 -18.75 5.37
N PHE A 522 13.03 -19.87 4.73
CA PHE A 522 13.75 -21.14 4.90
C PHE A 522 15.07 -21.19 4.14
N HIS A 523 15.07 -20.74 2.89
CA HIS A 523 16.29 -20.63 2.09
C HIS A 523 17.34 -19.77 2.81
N ARG A 524 16.92 -18.75 3.55
CA ARG A 524 17.80 -17.87 4.35
C ARG A 524 18.48 -18.58 5.53
N LYS A 525 17.82 -19.56 6.17
CA LYS A 525 18.38 -20.31 7.31
C LYS A 525 19.35 -21.42 6.86
N THR A 526 19.12 -22.03 5.70
CA THR A 526 20.03 -23.05 5.16
C THR A 526 21.36 -22.42 4.72
N GLU A 527 21.31 -21.20 4.15
CA GLU A 527 22.50 -20.41 3.77
C GLU A 527 23.43 -20.08 4.96
N GLN A 528 22.86 -19.75 6.13
CA GLN A 528 23.62 -19.52 7.36
C GLN A 528 24.35 -20.77 7.87
N LYS A 529 23.76 -21.97 7.69
CA LYS A 529 24.37 -23.23 8.13
C LYS A 529 25.50 -23.68 7.21
N GLU A 530 25.41 -23.48 5.90
CA GLU A 530 26.51 -23.85 4.99
C GLU A 530 27.70 -22.89 5.06
N HIS A 531 27.48 -21.61 5.38
CA HIS A 531 28.58 -20.65 5.59
C HIS A 531 29.26 -20.75 6.97
N SER A 532 28.79 -21.63 7.85
CA SER A 532 29.37 -21.88 9.18
C SER A 532 30.10 -23.23 9.32
N PHE A 533 30.21 -24.02 8.24
CA PHE A 533 31.11 -25.17 8.17
C PHE A 533 32.17 -24.95 7.09
N PRO A 534 33.49 -24.92 7.42
CA PRO A 534 34.51 -25.02 6.39
C PRO A 534 34.38 -26.39 5.73
N LYS A 535 34.29 -26.42 4.39
CA LYS A 535 34.50 -27.64 3.62
C LYS A 535 35.95 -28.08 3.85
N THR A 536 36.16 -29.10 4.68
CA THR A 536 37.37 -29.93 4.67
C THR A 536 37.26 -31.01 3.62
#